data_AF-A0A4R2R0S9-F1
#
_entry.id   AF-A0A4R2R0S9-F1
#
_cell.length_a   1.000
_cell.length_b   1.000
_cell.length_c   1.000
_cell.angle_alpha   90.00
_cell.angle_beta   90.00
_cell.angle_gamma   90.00
#
_symmetry.space_group_name_H-M   'P 1'
#
loop_
_entity.id
_entity.type
_entity.pdbx_description
1 polymer ?
#
loop_
_entity_poly.entity_id
_entity_poly.type
_entity_poly.pdbx_seq_one_letter_code
_entity_poly.pdbx_strand_id
1 'polypeptide(L)'
;MRLGKDPATTLHHIRKLVAAGFLTAQRARRGARGAREIPYRATMASRHIGVGTDGTPAERLAELSAREAILAAYLGEVADLGLTEVDQVRLALSLRRQDREEFHTRLTALVEEFRERDPDGDRLGVYVALYPSG
;
A
#
# COMPACT_ATOMS: atom_id res chain seq x y z
N MET A 1 -15.19 -9.81 -10.44
CA MET A 1 -15.10 -10.78 -9.33
C MET A 1 -14.92 -9.96 -8.07
N ARG A 2 -15.90 -9.99 -7.15
CA ARG A 2 -15.96 -9.07 -6.00
C ARG A 2 -15.17 -9.70 -4.85
N LEU A 3 -14.22 -8.96 -4.27
CA LEU A 3 -13.65 -9.28 -2.96
C LEU A 3 -14.80 -9.70 -2.04
N GLY A 4 -14.70 -10.88 -1.40
CA GLY A 4 -15.68 -11.41 -0.45
C GLY A 4 -15.78 -10.61 0.86
N LYS A 5 -15.64 -9.29 0.80
CA LYS A 5 -15.81 -8.35 1.90
C LYS A 5 -17.15 -7.64 1.73
N ASP A 6 -17.79 -7.33 2.86
CA ASP A 6 -19.00 -6.53 2.89
C ASP A 6 -18.81 -5.24 2.05
N PRO A 7 -19.76 -4.88 1.16
CA PRO A 7 -19.64 -3.72 0.28
C PRO A 7 -19.37 -2.40 1.02
N ALA A 8 -19.89 -2.23 2.24
CA ALA A 8 -19.68 -1.03 3.03
C ALA A 8 -18.23 -0.94 3.53
N THR A 9 -17.66 -2.07 4.01
CA THR A 9 -16.26 -2.15 4.42
C THR A 9 -15.30 -1.88 3.26
N THR A 10 -15.62 -2.39 2.07
CA THR A 10 -14.81 -2.14 0.87
C THR A 10 -14.83 -0.67 0.46
N LEU A 11 -16.02 -0.05 0.45
CA LEU A 11 -16.17 1.37 0.11
C LEU A 11 -15.48 2.29 1.13
N HIS A 12 -15.49 1.92 2.41
CA HIS A 12 -14.77 2.62 3.47
C HIS A 12 -13.26 2.68 3.19
N HIS A 13 -12.64 1.53 2.89
CA HIS A 13 -11.21 1.49 2.56
C HIS A 13 -10.87 2.25 1.27
N ILE A 14 -11.72 2.15 0.24
CA ILE A 14 -11.53 2.91 -1.01
C ILE A 14 -11.56 4.42 -0.75
N ARG A 15 -12.48 4.93 0.08
CA ARG A 15 -12.53 6.36 0.43
C ARG A 15 -11.26 6.82 1.14
N LYS A 16 -10.72 6.00 2.04
CA LYS A 16 -9.44 6.28 2.71
C LYS A 16 -8.27 6.31 1.72
N LEU A 17 -8.19 5.33 0.82
CA LEU A 17 -7.19 5.26 -0.23
C LEU A 17 -7.23 6.48 -1.17
N VAL A 18 -8.43 6.97 -1.51
CA VAL A 18 -8.60 8.19 -2.32
C VAL A 18 -8.19 9.43 -1.55
N ALA A 19 -8.60 9.57 -0.29
CA ALA A 19 -8.22 10.69 0.56
C ALA A 19 -6.70 10.77 0.79
N ALA A 20 -6.03 9.62 0.87
CA ALA A 20 -4.59 9.51 0.99
C ALA A 20 -3.83 9.64 -0.35
N GLY A 21 -4.54 9.75 -1.48
CA GLY A 21 -3.94 9.95 -2.80
C GLY A 21 -3.40 8.69 -3.48
N PHE A 22 -3.66 7.48 -2.94
CA PHE A 22 -3.26 6.20 -3.54
C PHE A 22 -4.20 5.76 -4.68
N LEU A 23 -5.45 6.21 -4.64
CA LEU A 23 -6.44 5.94 -5.68
C LEU A 23 -6.99 7.24 -6.25
N THR A 24 -7.22 7.24 -7.56
CA THR A 24 -8.03 8.26 -8.23
C THR A 24 -9.30 7.64 -8.77
N ALA A 25 -10.44 8.28 -8.48
CA ALA A 25 -11.72 7.91 -9.04
C ALA A 25 -11.72 8.16 -10.55
N GLN A 26 -12.09 7.15 -11.33
CA GLN A 26 -12.29 7.29 -12.76
C GLN A 26 -13.75 7.65 -13.07
N ARG A 27 -14.03 7.91 -14.35
CA ARG A 27 -15.39 8.20 -14.81
C ARG A 27 -16.33 7.05 -14.47
N ALA A 28 -17.45 7.38 -13.83
CA ALA A 28 -18.47 6.40 -13.50
C ALA A 28 -18.99 5.69 -14.76
N ARG A 29 -19.21 4.38 -14.66
CA ARG A 29 -19.76 3.54 -15.73
C ARG A 29 -20.95 2.73 -15.24
N ARG A 30 -21.76 2.19 -16.17
CA ARG A 30 -22.84 1.26 -15.84
C ARG A 30 -22.28 -0.16 -15.77
N GLY A 31 -22.53 -0.84 -14.66
CA GLY A 31 -22.20 -2.23 -14.43
C GLY A 31 -23.25 -3.19 -15.00
N ALA A 32 -23.00 -4.50 -14.84
CA ALA A 32 -23.73 -5.61 -15.50
C ALA A 32 -25.25 -5.67 -15.26
N ARG A 33 -25.79 -4.89 -14.31
CA ARG A 33 -27.24 -4.81 -14.00
C ARG A 33 -27.74 -3.37 -13.87
N GLY A 34 -27.13 -2.43 -14.58
CA GLY A 34 -27.51 -1.01 -14.53
C GLY A 34 -27.03 -0.26 -13.27
N ALA A 35 -26.33 -0.94 -12.37
CA ALA A 35 -25.69 -0.34 -11.21
C ALA A 35 -24.64 0.69 -11.66
N ARG A 36 -24.61 1.86 -11.00
CA ARG A 36 -23.59 2.87 -11.24
C ARG A 36 -22.32 2.50 -10.47
N GLU A 37 -21.25 2.22 -11.20
CA GLU A 37 -19.95 1.86 -10.64
C GLU A 37 -18.95 2.99 -10.89
N ILE A 38 -18.11 3.28 -9.90
CA ILE A 38 -16.98 4.20 -10.04
C ILE A 38 -15.71 3.34 -9.98
N PRO A 39 -15.02 3.12 -11.11
CA PRO A 39 -13.73 2.45 -11.10
C PRO A 39 -12.69 3.32 -10.40
N TYR A 40 -11.73 2.70 -9.71
CA TYR A 40 -10.61 3.41 -9.08
C TYR A 40 -9.30 2.93 -9.69
N ARG A 41 -8.42 3.86 -10.02
CA ARG A 41 -7.07 3.58 -10.56
C ARG A 41 -6.02 3.90 -9.49
N ALA A 42 -5.08 2.98 -9.28
CA ALA A 42 -3.89 3.26 -8.48
C ALA A 42 -3.07 4.40 -9.10
N THR A 43 -2.67 5.36 -8.27
CA THR A 43 -1.94 6.56 -8.71
C THR A 43 -0.43 6.33 -8.81
N MET A 44 0.08 5.15 -8.42
CA MET A 44 1.51 4.86 -8.24
C MET A 44 2.19 5.76 -7.19
N ALA A 45 1.42 6.47 -6.36
CA ALA A 45 2.00 7.33 -5.33
C ALA A 45 2.60 6.45 -4.21
N SER A 46 3.91 6.22 -4.25
CA SER A 46 4.66 5.78 -3.07
C SER A 46 4.86 7.00 -2.17
N ARG A 47 4.06 7.13 -1.11
CA ARG A 47 4.37 8.09 -0.05
C ARG A 47 5.36 7.43 0.90
N HIS A 48 6.54 8.03 1.07
CA HIS A 48 7.31 7.85 2.28
C HIS A 48 6.45 8.36 3.44
N ILE A 49 5.77 7.46 4.14
CA ILE A 49 5.16 7.79 5.42
C ILE A 49 6.30 7.73 6.42
N GLY A 50 6.98 8.86 6.60
CA GLY A 50 7.93 9.03 7.70
C GLY A 50 7.17 8.79 9.01
N VAL A 51 7.73 7.93 9.86
CA VAL A 51 7.20 7.71 11.21
C VAL A 51 7.51 8.95 12.04
N GLY A 52 6.67 9.98 11.92
CA GLY A 52 6.76 11.21 12.68
C GLY A 52 5.69 11.22 13.76
N THR A 53 6.08 11.13 15.02
CA THR A 53 5.13 11.22 16.15
C THR A 53 4.66 12.65 16.46
N ASP A 54 5.18 13.63 15.71
CA ASP A 54 5.15 15.05 16.09
C ASP A 54 3.94 15.81 15.48
N GLY A 55 3.01 15.07 14.86
CA GLY A 55 1.80 15.62 14.25
C GLY A 55 0.62 15.81 15.22
N THR A 56 -0.27 16.73 14.86
CA THR A 56 -1.59 16.91 15.49
C THR A 56 -2.39 15.59 15.50
N PRO A 57 -3.40 15.44 16.38
CA PRO A 57 -4.25 14.26 16.38
C PRO A 57 -4.90 13.95 15.01
N ALA A 58 -5.26 14.98 14.25
CA ALA A 58 -5.83 14.83 12.92
C ALA A 58 -4.82 14.27 11.92
N GLU A 59 -3.57 14.76 11.95
CA GLU A 59 -2.49 14.27 11.09
C GLU A 59 -2.14 12.82 11.39
N ARG A 60 -2.06 12.44 12.68
CA ARG A 60 -1.83 11.04 13.08
C ARG A 60 -2.94 10.11 12.62
N LEU A 61 -4.20 10.54 12.69
CA LEU A 61 -5.33 9.74 12.19
C LEU A 61 -5.29 9.57 10.67
N ALA A 62 -4.91 10.62 9.94
CA ALA A 62 -4.71 10.55 8.50
C ALA A 62 -3.57 9.60 8.14
N GLU A 63 -2.45 9.65 8.88
CA GLU A 63 -1.31 8.75 8.71
C GLU A 63 -1.69 7.28 8.93
N LEU A 64 -2.37 6.97 10.04
CA LEU A 64 -2.87 5.62 10.32
C LEU A 64 -3.79 5.14 9.20
N SER A 65 -4.73 5.99 8.77
CA SER A 65 -5.64 5.66 7.67
C SER A 65 -4.89 5.38 6.36
N ALA A 66 -3.82 6.13 6.07
CA ALA A 66 -2.97 5.90 4.91
C ALA A 66 -2.21 4.57 5.02
N ARG A 67 -1.68 4.22 6.19
CA ARG A 67 -0.99 2.95 6.44
C ARG A 67 -1.92 1.74 6.28
N GLU A 68 -3.13 1.82 6.83
CA GLU A 68 -4.18 0.80 6.65
C GLU A 68 -4.54 0.63 5.17
N ALA A 69 -4.65 1.75 4.46
CA ALA A 69 -4.98 1.79 3.06
C ALA A 69 -3.93 1.08 2.19
N ILE A 70 -2.63 1.36 2.40
CA ILE A 70 -1.52 0.67 1.69
C ILE A 70 -1.57 -0.84 1.94
N LEU A 71 -1.71 -1.28 3.19
CA LEU A 71 -1.79 -2.70 3.52
C LEU A 71 -2.99 -3.36 2.85
N ALA A 72 -4.16 -2.70 2.86
CA ALA A 72 -5.36 -3.22 2.21
C ALA A 72 -5.20 -3.34 0.69
N ALA A 73 -4.48 -2.42 0.04
CA ALA A 73 -4.18 -2.47 -1.39
C ALA A 73 -3.29 -3.68 -1.73
N TYR A 74 -2.18 -3.85 -1.00
CA TYR A 74 -1.30 -5.02 -1.15
C TYR A 74 -2.06 -6.35 -0.99
N LEU A 75 -2.86 -6.48 0.07
CA LEU A 75 -3.66 -7.70 0.29
C LEU A 75 -4.70 -7.92 -0.81
N GLY A 76 -5.22 -6.87 -1.43
CA GLY A 76 -6.11 -6.96 -2.59
C GLY A 76 -5.38 -7.47 -3.83
N GLU A 77 -4.20 -6.92 -4.12
CA GLU A 77 -3.37 -7.35 -5.27
C GLU A 77 -2.95 -8.81 -5.14
N VAL A 78 -2.48 -9.24 -3.97
CA VAL A 78 -2.12 -10.65 -3.70
C VAL A 78 -3.33 -11.58 -3.83
N ALA A 79 -4.52 -11.14 -3.42
CA ALA A 79 -5.73 -11.93 -3.55
C ALA A 79 -6.16 -12.13 -5.02
N ASP A 80 -5.94 -11.13 -5.87
CA ASP A 80 -6.25 -11.21 -7.31
C ASP A 80 -5.17 -12.01 -8.09
N LEU A 81 -3.90 -11.87 -7.70
CA LEU A 81 -2.77 -12.57 -8.32
C LEU A 81 -2.70 -14.05 -7.93
N GLY A 82 -3.03 -14.36 -6.66
CA GLY A 82 -2.87 -15.70 -6.08
C GLY A 82 -1.47 -15.95 -5.52
N LEU A 83 -1.36 -16.79 -4.48
CA LEU A 83 -0.11 -17.00 -3.74
C LEU A 83 0.97 -17.77 -4.51
N THR A 84 0.64 -18.46 -5.60
CA THR A 84 1.63 -19.20 -6.41
C THR A 84 2.57 -18.28 -7.19
N GLU A 85 2.13 -17.06 -7.44
CA GLU A 85 2.87 -16.04 -8.19
C GLU A 85 3.58 -15.05 -7.25
N VAL A 86 3.48 -15.25 -5.92
CA VAL A 86 4.08 -14.36 -4.91
C VAL A 86 5.28 -15.04 -4.29
N ASP A 87 6.47 -14.50 -4.56
CA ASP A 87 7.67 -14.81 -3.78
C ASP A 87 7.68 -13.97 -2.50
N GLN A 88 7.71 -14.63 -1.34
CA GLN A 88 7.62 -13.97 -0.04
C GLN A 88 8.55 -14.61 0.99
N VAL A 89 9.18 -13.76 1.80
CA VAL A 89 10.00 -14.18 2.93
C VAL A 89 9.59 -13.42 4.18
N ARG A 90 9.49 -14.14 5.31
CA ARG A 90 9.31 -13.55 6.65
C ARG A 90 10.52 -13.90 7.50
N LEU A 91 11.22 -12.87 7.99
CA LEU A 91 12.42 -13.00 8.82
C LEU A 91 12.26 -12.20 10.11
N ALA A 92 12.91 -12.67 11.18
CA ALA A 92 13.09 -11.93 12.41
C ALA A 92 14.60 -11.64 12.58
N LEU A 93 14.96 -10.37 12.74
CA LEU A 93 16.34 -9.93 12.87
C LEU A 93 16.57 -9.36 14.27
N SER A 94 17.63 -9.82 14.94
CA SER A 94 18.10 -9.24 16.20
C SER A 94 19.17 -8.19 15.90
N LEU A 95 18.75 -6.94 15.79
CA LEU A 95 19.62 -5.79 15.47
C LEU A 95 19.70 -4.82 16.64
N ARG A 96 20.89 -4.24 16.87
CA ARG A 96 21.02 -3.07 17.74
C ARG A 96 20.30 -1.88 17.08
N ARG A 97 20.02 -0.83 17.86
CA ARG A 97 19.31 0.35 17.35
C ARG A 97 19.97 0.98 16.13
N GLN A 98 21.29 1.21 16.19
CA GLN A 98 22.04 1.78 15.07
C GLN A 98 21.95 0.89 13.82
N ASP A 99 22.11 -0.43 13.99
CA ASP A 99 22.03 -1.39 12.89
C ASP A 99 20.61 -1.43 12.28
N ARG A 100 19.55 -1.16 13.07
CA ARG A 100 18.16 -1.03 12.58
C ARG A 100 17.96 0.22 11.72
N GLU A 101 18.51 1.36 12.14
CA GLU A 101 18.43 2.62 11.40
C GLU A 101 19.19 2.51 10.06
N GLU A 102 20.37 1.87 10.07
CA GLU A 102 21.13 1.57 8.86
C GLU A 102 20.36 0.64 7.93
N PHE A 103 19.81 -0.47 8.45
CA PHE A 103 19.03 -1.43 7.67
C PHE A 103 17.86 -0.76 6.95
N HIS A 104 17.09 0.07 7.66
CA HIS A 104 16.00 0.84 7.06
C HIS A 104 16.49 1.76 5.94
N THR A 105 17.57 2.51 6.19
CA THR A 105 18.15 3.45 5.22
C THR A 105 18.58 2.75 3.94
N ARG A 106 19.26 1.61 4.06
CA ARG A 106 19.74 0.84 2.90
C ARG A 106 18.60 0.21 2.11
N LEU A 107 17.55 -0.24 2.79
CA LEU A 107 16.38 -0.80 2.13
C LEU A 107 15.63 0.25 1.32
N THR A 108 15.44 1.44 1.89
CA THR A 108 14.89 2.59 1.16
C THR A 108 15.74 2.96 -0.05
N ALA A 109 17.06 3.08 0.13
CA ALA A 109 17.97 3.43 -0.95
C ALA A 109 17.91 2.41 -2.10
N LEU A 110 17.78 1.12 -1.80
CA LEU A 110 17.63 0.07 -2.80
C LEU A 110 16.34 0.24 -3.62
N VAL A 111 15.21 0.52 -2.97
CA VAL A 111 13.93 0.73 -3.67
C VAL A 111 14.02 1.95 -4.59
N GLU A 112 14.60 3.05 -4.12
CA GLU A 112 14.78 4.27 -4.92
C GLU A 112 15.73 4.05 -6.11
N GLU A 113 16.83 3.31 -5.91
CA GLU A 113 17.78 2.95 -6.98
C GLU A 113 17.08 2.23 -8.14
N PHE A 114 16.22 1.26 -7.85
CA PHE A 114 15.52 0.51 -8.88
C PHE A 114 14.31 1.25 -9.45
N ARG A 115 13.68 2.17 -8.70
CA ARG A 115 12.62 3.06 -9.21
C ARG A 115 13.12 3.94 -10.36
N GLU A 116 14.39 4.35 -10.32
CA GLU A 116 14.97 5.28 -11.29
C GLU A 116 15.70 4.58 -12.45
N ARG A 117 15.96 3.27 -12.32
CA ARG A 117 16.80 2.52 -13.26
C ARG A 117 16.14 2.27 -14.61
N ASP A 118 14.88 1.85 -14.62
CA ASP A 118 14.18 1.47 -15.84
C ASP A 118 12.69 1.87 -15.80
N PRO A 119 12.32 3.04 -16.36
CA PRO A 119 10.94 3.51 -16.33
C PRO A 119 10.02 2.71 -17.26
N ASP A 120 10.56 1.96 -18.22
CA ASP A 120 9.81 1.19 -19.22
C ASP A 120 9.78 -0.32 -18.90
N GLY A 121 10.44 -0.73 -17.82
CA GLY A 121 10.52 -2.12 -17.37
C GLY A 121 9.18 -2.72 -16.93
N ASP A 122 9.16 -4.06 -16.83
CA ASP A 122 8.01 -4.78 -16.30
C ASP A 122 7.72 -4.36 -14.86
N ARG A 123 6.43 -4.24 -14.53
CA ARG A 123 6.00 -3.76 -13.21
C ARG A 123 6.25 -4.81 -12.14
N LEU A 124 7.07 -4.46 -11.15
CA LEU A 124 7.26 -5.22 -9.92
C LEU A 124 6.51 -4.54 -8.76
N GLY A 125 5.56 -5.25 -8.14
CA GLY A 125 4.94 -4.84 -6.88
C GLY A 125 5.82 -5.21 -5.70
N VAL A 126 6.15 -4.26 -4.82
CA VAL A 126 6.96 -4.50 -3.61
C VAL A 126 6.23 -3.95 -2.39
N TYR A 127 6.02 -4.80 -1.38
CA TYR A 127 5.51 -4.41 -0.07
C TYR A 127 6.51 -4.84 1.02
N VAL A 128 6.91 -3.88 1.86
CA VAL A 128 7.81 -4.12 3.00
C VAL A 128 7.13 -3.63 4.28
N ALA A 129 7.09 -4.46 5.30
CA ALA A 129 6.67 -4.09 6.65
C ALA A 129 7.81 -4.36 7.65
N LEU A 130 8.24 -3.32 8.35
CA LEU A 130 9.17 -3.42 9.48
C LEU A 130 8.43 -3.14 10.78
N TYR A 131 8.52 -4.07 11.72
CA TYR A 131 7.85 -3.99 13.00
C TYR A 131 8.66 -4.69 14.08
N PRO A 132 8.53 -4.30 15.36
CA PRO A 132 9.08 -5.08 16.45
C PRO A 132 8.47 -6.50 16.43
N SER A 133 9.31 -7.53 16.28
CA SER A 133 8.90 -8.92 16.43
C SER A 133 9.31 -9.43 17.81
N GLY A 134 8.33 -9.71 18.68
CA GLY A 134 8.55 -10.19 20.05
C GLY A 134 7.24 -10.21 20.82
#